data_AF-A0A351R6W6-F1
#
_entry.id   AF-A0A351R6W6-F1
#
_cell.length_a   1.000
_cell.length_b   1.000
_cell.length_c   1.000
_cell.angle_alpha   90.00
_cell.angle_beta   90.00
_cell.angle_gamma   90.00
#
_symmetry.space_group_name_H-M   'P 1'
#
loop_
_entity.id
_entity.type
_entity.pdbx_description
1 polymer ?
#
loop_
_entity_poly.entity_id
_entity_poly.type
_entity_poly.pdbx_seq_one_letter_code
_entity_poly.pdbx_strand_id
1 'polypeptide(L)'
;MDKFIVNIIHRPEMVPEYSATVTGQGKEEDIGDKALLTESLDIFKTQQRLAHENGLKVTIQMTYASLFNDEAVEIAKHDHEVYGDEIALSLLGLPCEEFREKYKTKDFCIWMFSMEDKKAIVNDVFEKFHDRFGFYPESTGSYYMDAELINYVKEAYPSVKCAVATCWEEGPKAYHTCNNSWYTLFDGGPWAPWIPSKQNTHAPAANQAEDSGIVAIPHLSRDLIACYDGNGSNFGTHPQNVLRGMIYDTKTWEYPYLYNLIDQYRDLEKYNNGYAYNMMFVGPGWMNKMGRWEAPYDLLLKSYSDGCKYYGDLKKEGKLVDMTMSEFADHYRKKKGITDEKRYTEPECALWRDILYGSDKQLFWYCDPFMRACVNMDQGGAIVDLRPYVAKLNWPVGIGTPHVQDASYPFLIQEKYRAGYFTHYAGEGTVRSAKLCYKGEEVDLCLCPTHAHFSQEGNTRILTLDPVTIEFNGLTVKLQTKEYFEEGSSKIKIERNILEMSDPDAEVTIDEYMVACYGTTEYPEDMTSVVLKCEGADEKTIHYAYKCRSEVLAGATAVSAVVPPIDTKVSLTASSTDAEGYIEEGYAFSPMFKLGYKKTITDKEVFATWLNLEKAN
;
A
#
# COMPACT_ATOMS: atom_id res chain seq x y z
N MET A 1 -18.84 6.73 18.44
CA MET A 1 -19.44 6.87 17.09
C MET A 1 -18.30 6.78 16.13
N ASP A 2 -18.28 5.66 15.44
CA ASP A 2 -17.31 5.31 14.42
C ASP A 2 -17.52 6.25 13.24
N LYS A 3 -16.43 6.75 12.67
CA LYS A 3 -16.46 7.83 11.68
C LYS A 3 -15.72 7.39 10.45
N PHE A 4 -16.43 7.36 9.33
CA PHE A 4 -15.84 7.40 8.01
C PHE A 4 -15.34 8.81 7.75
N ILE A 5 -14.02 8.95 7.62
CA ILE A 5 -13.36 10.24 7.44
C ILE A 5 -12.94 10.40 5.99
N VAL A 6 -13.17 11.59 5.45
CA VAL A 6 -12.64 11.97 4.13
C VAL A 6 -11.74 13.19 4.21
N ASN A 7 -10.60 13.13 3.52
CA ASN A 7 -9.85 14.32 3.14
C ASN A 7 -10.12 14.65 1.66
N ILE A 8 -10.60 15.86 1.38
CA ILE A 8 -10.67 16.40 0.02
C ILE A 8 -9.49 17.34 -0.15
N ILE A 9 -8.64 17.09 -1.15
CA ILE A 9 -7.41 17.83 -1.36
C ILE A 9 -7.43 18.47 -2.74
N HIS A 10 -7.33 19.80 -2.77
CA HIS A 10 -7.15 20.56 -4.00
C HIS A 10 -5.73 21.09 -4.07
N ARG A 11 -5.08 20.88 -5.21
CA ARG A 11 -3.74 21.43 -5.48
C ARG A 11 -3.87 22.46 -6.59
N PRO A 12 -3.85 23.78 -6.33
CA PRO A 12 -3.88 24.81 -7.37
C PRO A 12 -2.60 24.75 -8.21
N GLU A 13 -2.65 23.90 -9.23
CA GLU A 13 -1.58 23.64 -10.18
C GLU A 13 -1.66 24.66 -11.30
N MET A 14 -0.93 25.76 -11.14
CA MET A 14 -0.98 26.88 -12.09
C MET A 14 -0.39 26.52 -13.46
N VAL A 15 0.64 25.68 -13.47
CA VAL A 15 1.31 25.20 -14.68
C VAL A 15 1.30 23.67 -14.63
N PRO A 16 0.21 23.01 -15.06
CA PRO A 16 0.18 21.56 -15.02
C PRO A 16 1.29 20.98 -15.89
N GLU A 17 2.02 20.00 -15.35
CA GLU A 17 3.31 19.58 -15.93
C GLU A 17 3.14 19.01 -17.36
N TYR A 18 1.93 18.51 -17.67
CA TYR A 18 1.55 17.92 -18.96
C TYR A 18 0.93 18.90 -19.97
N SER A 19 0.47 20.08 -19.52
CA SER A 19 -0.14 21.10 -20.39
C SER A 19 0.85 22.17 -20.81
N ALA A 20 1.97 22.35 -20.11
CA ALA A 20 3.07 23.20 -20.60
C ALA A 20 3.76 22.62 -21.85
N THR A 21 3.60 21.31 -22.08
CA THR A 21 4.24 20.54 -23.14
C THR A 21 3.25 20.10 -24.22
N VAL A 22 2.25 20.92 -24.60
CA VAL A 22 1.31 20.63 -25.73
C VAL A 22 2.06 20.53 -27.07
N THR A 23 2.78 19.42 -27.21
CA THR A 23 3.57 18.96 -28.35
C THR A 23 2.65 18.44 -29.46
N GLY A 24 1.39 18.14 -29.14
CA GLY A 24 0.34 17.79 -30.10
C GLY A 24 -0.11 18.95 -31.01
N GLN A 25 0.37 20.17 -30.80
CA GLN A 25 0.08 21.34 -31.63
C GLN A 25 1.33 22.01 -32.23
N GLY A 26 2.51 21.39 -32.09
CA GLY A 26 3.77 21.97 -32.59
C GLY A 26 4.16 23.30 -31.93
N LYS A 27 3.73 23.53 -30.68
CA LYS A 27 4.07 24.72 -29.89
C LYS A 27 5.35 24.48 -29.09
N GLU A 28 6.15 25.53 -28.91
CA GLU A 28 7.26 25.54 -27.96
C GLU A 28 6.71 25.44 -26.54
N GLU A 29 7.48 24.84 -25.64
CA GLU A 29 7.15 24.76 -24.23
C GLU A 29 7.14 26.18 -23.63
N ASP A 30 5.99 26.61 -23.10
CA ASP A 30 5.81 27.92 -22.46
C ASP A 30 5.14 27.76 -21.10
N ILE A 31 5.97 27.69 -20.05
CA ILE A 31 5.53 27.60 -18.65
C ILE A 31 4.93 28.92 -18.12
N GLY A 32 5.00 30.02 -18.89
CA GLY A 32 4.46 31.34 -18.54
C GLY A 32 3.16 31.70 -19.27
N ASP A 33 2.54 30.77 -20.00
CA ASP A 33 1.34 31.06 -20.80
C ASP A 33 0.17 31.53 -19.93
N LYS A 34 -0.21 32.80 -20.10
CA LYS A 34 -1.32 33.44 -19.37
C LYS A 34 -2.66 32.76 -19.58
N ALA A 35 -2.90 32.16 -20.75
CA ALA A 35 -4.15 31.46 -21.02
C ALA A 35 -4.24 30.17 -20.19
N LEU A 36 -3.14 29.43 -20.09
CA LEU A 36 -3.04 28.22 -19.28
C LEU A 36 -3.18 28.52 -17.77
N LEU A 37 -2.52 29.58 -17.30
CA LEU A 37 -2.65 30.04 -15.91
C LEU A 37 -4.10 30.41 -15.57
N THR A 38 -4.79 31.11 -16.48
CA THR A 38 -6.20 31.50 -16.30
C THR A 38 -7.12 30.29 -16.28
N GLU A 39 -6.93 29.34 -17.20
CA GLU A 39 -7.72 28.10 -17.24
C GLU A 39 -7.55 27.28 -15.95
N SER A 40 -6.31 27.08 -15.51
CA SER A 40 -6.02 26.30 -14.31
C SER A 40 -6.66 26.92 -13.06
N LEU A 41 -6.65 28.25 -12.97
CA LEU A 41 -7.30 28.99 -11.89
C LEU A 41 -8.83 28.89 -11.93
N ASP A 42 -9.44 28.96 -13.12
CA ASP A 42 -10.89 28.75 -13.27
C ASP A 42 -11.33 27.34 -12.84
N ILE A 43 -10.53 26.33 -13.18
CA ILE A 43 -10.78 24.95 -12.77
C ILE A 43 -10.64 24.83 -11.26
N PHE A 44 -9.59 25.41 -10.66
CA PHE A 44 -9.42 25.42 -9.21
C PHE A 44 -10.62 26.06 -8.49
N LYS A 45 -11.10 27.23 -8.96
CA LYS A 45 -12.33 27.86 -8.45
C LYS A 45 -13.55 26.94 -8.58
N THR A 46 -13.64 26.22 -9.69
CA THR A 46 -14.72 25.26 -9.92
C THR A 46 -14.67 24.10 -8.93
N GLN A 47 -13.47 23.58 -8.65
CA GLN A 47 -13.25 22.52 -7.66
C GLN A 47 -13.68 22.99 -6.26
N GLN A 48 -13.18 24.15 -5.81
CA GLN A 48 -13.57 24.73 -4.52
C GLN A 48 -15.09 24.88 -4.40
N ARG A 49 -15.72 25.55 -5.39
CA ARG A 49 -17.16 25.78 -5.40
C ARG A 49 -17.96 24.48 -5.27
N LEU A 50 -17.62 23.44 -6.03
CA LEU A 50 -18.36 22.18 -6.02
C LEU A 50 -18.23 21.41 -4.70
N ALA A 51 -17.06 21.47 -4.05
CA ALA A 51 -16.89 20.92 -2.71
C ALA A 51 -17.75 21.68 -1.68
N HIS A 52 -17.70 23.02 -1.69
CA HIS A 52 -18.43 23.86 -0.74
C HIS A 52 -19.96 23.82 -0.93
N GLU A 53 -20.45 23.76 -2.17
CA GLU A 53 -21.88 23.56 -2.48
C GLU A 53 -22.43 22.26 -1.88
N ASN A 54 -21.57 21.25 -1.70
CA ASN A 54 -21.89 19.98 -1.06
C ASN A 54 -21.58 19.97 0.45
N GLY A 55 -21.16 21.11 1.00
CA GLY A 55 -20.85 21.30 2.41
C GLY A 55 -19.58 20.60 2.85
N LEU A 56 -18.61 20.38 1.97
CA LEU A 56 -17.33 19.74 2.27
C LEU A 56 -16.24 20.78 2.47
N LYS A 57 -15.48 20.66 3.56
CA LYS A 57 -14.20 21.36 3.75
C LYS A 57 -13.09 20.67 2.96
N VAL A 58 -12.08 21.42 2.57
CA VAL A 58 -10.92 20.89 1.83
C VAL A 58 -9.58 21.32 2.44
N THR A 59 -8.52 20.64 2.05
CA THR A 59 -7.13 21.11 2.21
C THR A 59 -6.62 21.61 0.87
N ILE A 60 -6.21 22.88 0.83
CA ILE A 60 -5.64 23.55 -0.34
C ILE A 60 -4.12 23.42 -0.27
N GLN A 61 -3.54 22.49 -1.02
CA GLN A 61 -2.08 22.31 -1.10
C GLN A 61 -1.46 23.27 -2.11
N MET A 62 -1.10 24.48 -1.65
CA MET A 62 -0.48 25.51 -2.49
C MET A 62 0.81 24.98 -3.14
N THR A 63 0.85 24.98 -4.47
CA THR A 63 2.08 24.68 -5.25
C THR A 63 3.05 25.85 -5.18
N TYR A 64 4.33 25.61 -5.44
CA TYR A 64 5.32 26.70 -5.50
C TYR A 64 4.90 27.78 -6.50
N ALA A 65 4.41 27.38 -7.69
CA ALA A 65 3.87 28.28 -8.69
C ALA A 65 2.68 29.12 -8.18
N SER A 66 1.74 28.51 -7.45
CA SER A 66 0.57 29.22 -6.93
C SER A 66 0.90 30.28 -5.88
N LEU A 67 2.04 30.19 -5.21
CA LEU A 67 2.49 31.20 -4.24
C LEU A 67 2.88 32.53 -4.90
N PHE A 68 3.16 32.53 -6.21
CA PHE A 68 3.42 33.74 -7.00
C PHE A 68 2.14 34.32 -7.62
N ASN A 69 1.00 33.64 -7.51
CA ASN A 69 -0.27 34.11 -8.04
C ASN A 69 -1.11 34.76 -6.92
N ASP A 70 -1.30 36.08 -7.00
CA ASP A 70 -2.07 36.82 -5.99
C ASP A 70 -3.52 36.33 -5.89
N GLU A 71 -4.16 36.00 -7.00
CA GLU A 71 -5.56 35.57 -7.01
C GLU A 71 -5.74 34.19 -6.36
N ALA A 72 -4.85 33.22 -6.63
CA ALA A 72 -4.86 31.92 -5.97
C ALA A 72 -4.66 32.04 -4.45
N VAL A 73 -3.76 32.93 -4.02
CA VAL A 73 -3.51 33.22 -2.60
C VAL A 73 -4.73 33.86 -1.94
N GLU A 74 -5.39 34.81 -2.58
CA GLU A 74 -6.59 35.45 -2.03
C GLU A 74 -7.79 34.49 -1.97
N ILE A 75 -7.93 33.57 -2.94
CA ILE A 75 -8.93 32.49 -2.87
C ILE A 75 -8.65 31.60 -1.66
N ALA A 76 -7.40 31.15 -1.46
CA ALA A 76 -7.07 30.29 -0.33
C ALA A 76 -7.35 30.98 1.03
N LYS A 77 -7.05 32.28 1.16
CA LYS A 77 -7.39 33.08 2.36
C LYS A 77 -8.89 33.20 2.56
N HIS A 78 -9.62 33.50 1.48
CA HIS A 78 -11.08 33.63 1.53
C HIS A 78 -11.73 32.31 1.95
N ASP A 79 -11.34 31.19 1.33
CA ASP A 79 -11.94 29.90 1.58
C ASP A 79 -11.59 29.36 2.98
N HIS A 80 -10.39 29.67 3.48
CA HIS A 80 -10.03 29.45 4.88
C HIS A 80 -10.95 30.21 5.84
N GLU A 81 -11.19 31.50 5.60
CA GLU A 81 -12.02 32.33 6.47
C GLU A 81 -13.51 31.93 6.42
N VAL A 82 -14.03 31.60 5.23
CA VAL A 82 -15.46 31.37 5.00
C VAL A 82 -15.87 29.93 5.24
N TYR A 83 -15.08 28.95 4.79
CA TYR A 83 -15.44 27.53 4.83
C TYR A 83 -14.62 26.73 5.85
N GLY A 84 -13.54 27.30 6.38
CA GLY A 84 -12.64 26.61 7.30
C GLY A 84 -11.71 25.62 6.59
N ASP A 85 -11.43 25.85 5.31
CA ASP A 85 -10.46 25.08 4.53
C ASP A 85 -9.05 25.25 5.11
N GLU A 86 -8.22 24.21 5.02
CA GLU A 86 -6.81 24.32 5.41
C GLU A 86 -5.98 24.89 4.26
N ILE A 87 -5.13 25.88 4.56
CA ILE A 87 -4.09 26.34 3.64
C ILE A 87 -2.81 25.53 3.93
N ALA A 88 -2.49 24.62 3.03
CA ALA A 88 -1.35 23.70 3.10
C ALA A 88 -0.35 23.95 1.97
N LEU A 89 0.73 23.16 1.92
CA LEU A 89 1.81 23.35 0.96
C LEU A 89 2.15 22.07 0.20
N SER A 90 2.32 22.16 -1.11
CA SER A 90 2.72 21.02 -1.95
C SER A 90 4.22 21.05 -2.27
N LEU A 91 4.90 19.91 -2.09
CA LEU A 91 6.23 19.60 -2.65
C LEU A 91 6.12 18.85 -3.99
N LEU A 92 4.90 18.76 -4.53
CA LEU A 92 4.59 18.36 -5.90
C LEU A 92 4.19 19.59 -6.74
N GLY A 93 4.52 19.61 -8.03
CA GLY A 93 4.29 20.80 -8.87
C GLY A 93 5.24 21.94 -8.53
N LEU A 94 6.51 21.59 -8.28
CA LEU A 94 7.61 22.53 -8.11
C LEU A 94 7.91 23.37 -9.37
N PRO A 95 7.82 22.84 -10.61
CA PRO A 95 8.20 23.60 -11.80
C PRO A 95 7.34 24.84 -12.02
N CYS A 96 8.02 25.98 -12.10
CA CYS A 96 7.55 27.25 -12.64
C CYS A 96 8.77 28.02 -13.18
N GLU A 97 8.55 29.23 -13.70
CA GLU A 97 9.64 30.09 -14.19
C GLU A 97 10.67 30.32 -13.09
N GLU A 98 10.22 30.74 -11.90
CA GLU A 98 11.08 31.04 -10.75
C GLU A 98 11.89 29.83 -10.29
N PHE A 99 11.27 28.64 -10.28
CA PHE A 99 11.95 27.40 -9.89
C PHE A 99 13.06 27.03 -10.89
N ARG A 100 12.75 27.07 -12.20
CA ARG A 100 13.73 26.75 -13.24
C ARG A 100 14.85 27.78 -13.29
N GLU A 101 14.53 29.05 -13.08
CA GLU A 101 15.52 30.11 -13.00
C GLU A 101 16.45 29.95 -11.79
N LYS A 102 15.93 29.52 -10.64
CA LYS A 102 16.71 29.38 -9.42
C LYS A 102 17.56 28.10 -9.41
N TYR A 103 16.94 26.95 -9.65
CA TYR A 103 17.58 25.64 -9.51
C TYR A 103 18.21 25.10 -10.80
N LYS A 104 17.96 25.76 -11.93
CA LYS A 104 18.56 25.42 -13.24
C LYS A 104 18.41 23.93 -13.61
N THR A 105 17.27 23.35 -13.25
CA THR A 105 16.98 21.92 -13.44
C THR A 105 15.64 21.72 -14.15
N LYS A 106 15.50 20.54 -14.77
CA LYS A 106 14.24 20.02 -15.29
C LYS A 106 13.62 18.95 -14.40
N ASP A 107 14.36 18.48 -13.39
CA ASP A 107 13.80 17.60 -12.37
C ASP A 107 12.71 18.36 -11.61
N PHE A 108 11.66 17.63 -11.22
CA PHE A 108 10.47 18.23 -10.64
C PHE A 108 9.88 17.43 -9.47
N CYS A 109 10.32 16.19 -9.30
CA CYS A 109 9.89 15.31 -8.24
C CYS A 109 10.81 15.45 -7.04
N ILE A 110 10.29 15.92 -5.90
CA ILE A 110 11.09 16.20 -4.71
C ILE A 110 11.97 15.00 -4.29
N TRP A 111 11.49 13.77 -4.43
CA TRP A 111 12.22 12.57 -4.02
C TRP A 111 13.41 12.21 -4.91
N MET A 112 13.45 12.70 -6.15
CA MET A 112 14.54 12.39 -7.08
C MET A 112 15.76 13.31 -6.89
N PHE A 113 15.59 14.46 -6.24
CA PHE A 113 16.68 15.38 -5.98
C PHE A 113 17.73 14.81 -5.01
N SER A 114 18.93 15.37 -5.03
CA SER A 114 19.92 15.10 -3.99
C SER A 114 19.37 15.58 -2.64
N MET A 115 19.85 15.02 -1.52
CA MET A 115 19.37 15.46 -0.22
C MET A 115 19.73 16.92 0.10
N GLU A 116 20.83 17.43 -0.45
CA GLU A 116 21.18 18.85 -0.37
C GLU A 116 20.12 19.72 -1.07
N ASP A 117 19.77 19.36 -2.30
CA ASP A 117 18.75 20.07 -3.08
C ASP A 117 17.37 19.94 -2.44
N LYS A 118 17.01 18.77 -1.91
CA LYS A 118 15.76 18.55 -1.16
C LYS A 118 15.62 19.56 -0.03
N LYS A 119 16.67 19.72 0.80
CA LYS A 119 16.67 20.68 1.92
C LYS A 119 16.55 22.11 1.42
N ALA A 120 17.31 22.48 0.38
CA ALA A 120 17.28 23.82 -0.20
C ALA A 120 15.90 24.16 -0.80
N ILE A 121 15.27 23.21 -1.49
CA ILE A 121 13.93 23.36 -2.07
C ILE A 121 12.87 23.46 -0.97
N VAL A 122 12.92 22.57 0.02
CA VAL A 122 11.99 22.63 1.17
C VAL A 122 12.05 24.01 1.82
N ASN A 123 13.25 24.51 2.12
CA ASN A 123 13.36 25.82 2.76
C ASN A 123 12.78 26.94 1.93
N ASP A 124 13.12 26.98 0.63
CA ASP A 124 12.62 27.99 -0.29
C ASP A 124 11.10 28.01 -0.37
N VAL A 125 10.49 26.83 -0.57
CA VAL A 125 9.05 26.71 -0.75
C VAL A 125 8.31 27.05 0.55
N PHE A 126 8.83 26.62 1.71
CA PHE A 126 8.23 26.92 3.01
C PHE A 126 8.39 28.38 3.44
N GLU A 127 9.55 29.00 3.19
CA GLU A 127 9.77 30.44 3.42
C GLU A 127 8.86 31.27 2.53
N LYS A 128 8.77 30.93 1.24
CA LYS A 128 7.84 31.57 0.32
C LYS A 128 6.40 31.44 0.77
N PHE A 129 5.99 30.28 1.29
CA PHE A 129 4.65 30.10 1.86
C PHE A 129 4.42 31.05 3.04
N HIS A 130 5.37 31.11 3.97
CA HIS A 130 5.30 31.99 5.13
C HIS A 130 5.21 33.47 4.73
N ASP A 131 5.94 33.91 3.71
CA ASP A 131 5.86 35.29 3.20
C ASP A 131 4.46 35.66 2.67
N ARG A 132 3.71 34.69 2.16
CA ARG A 132 2.38 34.91 1.55
C ARG A 132 1.25 34.85 2.57
N PHE A 133 1.38 34.02 3.59
CA PHE A 133 0.31 33.73 4.54
C PHE A 133 0.60 34.16 5.98
N GLY A 134 1.86 34.43 6.34
CA GLY A 134 2.28 34.84 7.68
C GLY A 134 2.37 33.70 8.70
N PHE A 135 2.32 32.45 8.25
CA PHE A 135 2.47 31.24 9.07
C PHE A 135 3.10 30.10 8.25
N TYR A 136 3.63 29.07 8.92
CA TYR A 136 4.08 27.83 8.28
C TYR A 136 2.94 26.80 8.20
N PRO A 137 2.88 25.97 7.15
CA PRO A 137 1.77 25.05 6.95
C PRO A 137 1.73 23.96 8.03
N GLU A 138 0.53 23.45 8.34
CA GLU A 138 0.34 22.29 9.22
C GLU A 138 0.34 20.95 8.45
N SER A 139 0.22 20.98 7.12
CA SER A 139 0.34 19.81 6.29
C SER A 139 1.06 20.08 4.98
N THR A 140 1.67 19.02 4.43
CA THR A 140 2.36 19.08 3.14
C THR A 140 2.15 17.81 2.32
N GLY A 141 2.90 17.63 1.23
CA GLY A 141 2.88 16.35 0.53
C GLY A 141 3.60 16.35 -0.81
N SER A 142 3.86 15.15 -1.30
CA SER A 142 4.28 14.87 -2.67
C SER A 142 3.77 13.49 -3.11
N TYR A 143 4.16 13.03 -4.30
CA TYR A 143 3.90 11.63 -4.71
C TYR A 143 4.66 10.64 -3.82
N TYR A 144 5.88 10.99 -3.41
CA TYR A 144 6.69 10.23 -2.47
C TYR A 144 7.56 11.15 -1.63
N MET A 145 7.73 10.81 -0.35
CA MET A 145 8.68 11.44 0.57
C MET A 145 9.42 10.37 1.36
N ASP A 146 10.73 10.24 1.14
CA ASP A 146 11.57 9.33 1.94
C ASP A 146 11.66 9.77 3.41
N ALA A 147 12.16 8.87 4.25
CA ALA A 147 12.24 9.11 5.69
C ALA A 147 13.16 10.30 6.04
N GLU A 148 14.26 10.50 5.31
CA GLU A 148 15.19 11.59 5.59
C GLU A 148 14.54 12.96 5.31
N LEU A 149 13.79 13.06 4.21
CA LEU A 149 13.00 14.25 3.86
C LEU A 149 11.91 14.52 4.88
N ILE A 150 11.15 13.50 5.30
CA ILE A 150 10.10 13.64 6.33
C ILE A 150 10.71 14.13 7.64
N ASN A 151 11.83 13.54 8.08
CA ASN A 151 12.52 13.93 9.30
C ASN A 151 13.00 15.38 9.23
N TYR A 152 13.60 15.77 8.10
CA TYR A 152 14.05 17.13 7.89
C TYR A 152 12.91 18.14 7.93
N VAL A 153 11.82 17.87 7.22
CA VAL A 153 10.61 18.73 7.24
C VAL A 153 10.09 18.87 8.66
N LYS A 154 10.00 17.78 9.42
CA LYS A 154 9.51 17.85 10.81
C LYS A 154 10.44 18.62 11.73
N GLU A 155 11.75 18.49 11.58
CA GLU A 155 12.75 19.20 12.38
C GLU A 155 12.75 20.71 12.06
N ALA A 156 12.82 21.07 10.78
CA ALA A 156 12.89 22.46 10.33
C ALA A 156 11.54 23.19 10.45
N TYR A 157 10.42 22.48 10.27
CA TYR A 157 9.07 23.03 10.29
C TYR A 157 8.16 22.21 11.23
N PRO A 158 8.31 22.36 12.57
CA PRO A 158 7.58 21.55 13.55
C PRO A 158 6.04 21.66 13.48
N SER A 159 5.50 22.70 12.85
CA SER A 159 4.07 22.86 12.59
C SER A 159 3.48 21.75 11.74
N VAL A 160 4.27 21.09 10.88
CA VAL A 160 3.79 20.04 9.99
C VAL A 160 3.38 18.80 10.81
N LYS A 161 2.11 18.44 10.73
CA LYS A 161 1.48 17.29 11.38
C LYS A 161 1.14 16.17 10.38
N CYS A 162 0.86 16.51 9.14
CA CYS A 162 0.40 15.57 8.11
C CYS A 162 1.17 15.70 6.79
N ALA A 163 1.35 14.58 6.08
CA ALA A 163 1.90 14.61 4.73
C ALA A 163 1.24 13.57 3.80
N VAL A 164 0.95 13.94 2.55
CA VAL A 164 0.82 12.94 1.48
C VAL A 164 2.22 12.40 1.19
N ALA A 165 2.47 11.13 1.51
CA ALA A 165 3.83 10.61 1.60
C ALA A 165 4.17 9.48 0.60
N THR A 166 3.18 8.77 0.07
CA THR A 166 3.41 7.72 -0.93
C THR A 166 2.19 7.46 -1.81
N CYS A 167 2.41 7.00 -3.03
CA CYS A 167 1.34 6.53 -3.92
C CYS A 167 1.32 5.00 -3.92
N TRP A 168 0.41 4.39 -3.14
CA TRP A 168 0.36 2.94 -2.94
C TRP A 168 0.30 2.17 -4.27
N GLU A 169 1.19 1.19 -4.43
CA GLU A 169 1.32 0.31 -5.61
C GLU A 169 1.39 1.08 -6.94
N GLU A 170 2.04 2.25 -6.92
CA GLU A 170 2.41 3.02 -8.10
C GLU A 170 3.84 2.62 -8.52
N GLY A 171 3.91 1.48 -9.22
CA GLY A 171 5.10 0.82 -9.72
C GLY A 171 4.94 0.40 -11.19
N PRO A 172 6.03 0.13 -11.94
CA PRO A 172 5.97 -0.52 -13.22
C PRO A 172 5.57 -1.98 -12.98
N LYS A 173 4.27 -2.26 -12.94
CA LYS A 173 3.76 -3.62 -13.17
C LYS A 173 4.00 -3.90 -14.66
N ALA A 174 5.23 -4.26 -14.95
CA ALA A 174 5.97 -3.79 -16.11
C ALA A 174 5.50 -4.25 -17.49
N TYR A 175 4.44 -5.05 -17.60
CA TYR A 175 3.98 -5.51 -18.92
C TYR A 175 2.46 -5.60 -19.11
N HIS A 176 1.64 -5.01 -18.24
CA HIS A 176 0.19 -5.05 -18.41
C HIS A 176 -0.46 -3.67 -18.35
N THR A 177 -0.41 -2.90 -19.44
CA THR A 177 -1.22 -1.67 -19.61
C THR A 177 -1.03 -0.60 -18.53
N CYS A 178 0.05 -0.65 -17.74
CA CYS A 178 0.29 0.18 -16.55
C CYS A 178 0.92 1.54 -16.85
N ASN A 179 0.97 2.41 -15.83
CA ASN A 179 1.81 3.61 -15.87
C ASN A 179 3.28 3.18 -16.05
N ASN A 180 3.77 3.17 -17.29
CA ASN A 180 5.15 2.84 -17.63
C ASN A 180 6.15 3.98 -17.26
N SER A 181 5.78 4.82 -16.29
CA SER A 181 6.64 5.86 -15.77
C SER A 181 7.71 5.22 -14.90
N TRP A 182 8.92 5.08 -15.47
CA TRP A 182 10.10 4.55 -14.80
C TRP A 182 10.51 5.28 -13.51
N TYR A 183 9.90 6.44 -13.22
CA TYR A 183 10.17 7.29 -12.05
C TYR A 183 9.14 7.12 -10.92
N THR A 184 8.18 6.20 -11.05
CA THR A 184 7.22 5.84 -10.01
C THR A 184 7.39 4.37 -9.65
N LEU A 185 8.30 4.10 -8.72
CA LEU A 185 8.61 2.77 -8.16
C LEU A 185 8.39 2.87 -6.65
N PHE A 186 7.14 2.82 -6.20
CA PHE A 186 6.73 3.12 -4.80
C PHE A 186 6.00 1.95 -4.13
N ASP A 187 6.30 0.73 -4.53
CA ASP A 187 5.60 -0.46 -4.06
C ASP A 187 5.99 -0.82 -2.63
N GLY A 188 5.12 -1.59 -1.95
CA GLY A 188 5.46 -2.09 -0.62
C GLY A 188 5.19 -1.10 0.52
N GLY A 189 4.51 0.03 0.27
CA GLY A 189 3.98 0.91 1.32
C GLY A 189 2.59 0.53 1.84
N PRO A 190 2.07 1.25 2.86
CA PRO A 190 0.70 1.10 3.36
C PRO A 190 -0.33 1.70 2.39
N TRP A 191 -1.53 1.11 2.33
CA TRP A 191 -2.66 1.62 1.52
C TRP A 191 -3.58 2.58 2.30
N ALA A 192 -3.42 2.61 3.63
CA ALA A 192 -4.19 3.40 4.58
C ALA A 192 -3.22 4.31 5.36
N PRO A 193 -3.71 5.35 6.07
CA PRO A 193 -2.86 6.26 6.83
C PRO A 193 -1.97 5.55 7.85
N TRP A 194 -0.79 6.11 8.11
CA TRP A 194 0.18 5.55 9.07
C TRP A 194 1.05 6.65 9.68
N ILE A 195 1.85 6.31 10.68
CA ILE A 195 2.93 7.17 11.17
C ILE A 195 4.24 6.58 10.68
N PRO A 196 4.96 7.26 9.77
CA PRO A 196 6.22 6.75 9.23
C PRO A 196 7.26 6.55 10.32
N SER A 197 8.06 5.49 10.19
CA SER A 197 9.31 5.36 10.92
C SER A 197 10.32 6.40 10.43
N LYS A 198 11.09 6.98 11.35
CA LYS A 198 12.24 7.84 11.05
C LYS A 198 13.28 7.16 10.15
N GLN A 199 13.27 5.83 10.06
CA GLN A 199 14.24 5.08 9.27
C GLN A 199 13.75 4.73 7.86
N ASN A 200 12.45 4.49 7.68
CA ASN A 200 11.85 4.20 6.38
C ASN A 200 10.40 4.67 6.31
N THR A 201 10.06 5.44 5.27
CA THR A 201 8.73 6.03 5.12
C THR A 201 7.64 4.98 4.93
N HIS A 202 7.94 3.87 4.26
CA HIS A 202 6.97 2.81 4.00
C HIS A 202 6.68 1.94 5.22
N ALA A 203 7.55 1.94 6.23
CA ALA A 203 7.38 1.13 7.43
C ALA A 203 6.75 1.98 8.56
N PRO A 204 5.60 1.61 9.11
CA PRO A 204 5.01 2.32 10.26
C PRO A 204 5.94 2.30 11.48
N ALA A 205 5.99 3.38 12.26
CA ALA A 205 6.79 3.46 13.49
C ALA A 205 6.28 2.45 14.53
N ALA A 206 7.17 1.68 15.16
CA ALA A 206 6.78 0.71 16.18
C ALA A 206 6.69 1.31 17.60
N ASN A 207 7.23 2.51 17.80
CA ASN A 207 7.34 3.16 19.10
C ASN A 207 7.67 4.66 18.94
N GLN A 208 7.73 5.39 20.05
CA GLN A 208 8.02 6.83 20.08
C GLN A 208 9.41 7.20 19.53
N ALA A 209 10.42 6.33 19.65
CA ALA A 209 11.76 6.63 19.12
C ALA A 209 11.73 6.65 17.59
N GLU A 210 10.97 5.74 16.99
CA GLU A 210 10.77 5.64 15.54
C GLU A 210 9.74 6.64 15.00
N ASP A 211 8.88 7.22 15.82
CA ASP A 211 7.85 8.17 15.38
C ASP A 211 8.47 9.39 14.68
N SER A 212 8.20 9.55 13.39
CA SER A 212 8.63 10.70 12.57
C SER A 212 7.99 12.04 12.98
N GLY A 213 6.94 12.02 13.78
CA GLY A 213 6.19 13.20 14.20
C GLY A 213 5.12 13.63 13.19
N ILE A 214 4.96 12.90 12.08
CA ILE A 214 4.00 13.18 11.00
C ILE A 214 3.05 11.99 10.82
N VAL A 215 1.77 12.27 10.55
CA VAL A 215 0.84 11.27 10.03
C VAL A 215 0.93 11.31 8.50
N ALA A 216 1.35 10.21 7.91
CA ALA A 216 1.34 10.03 6.47
C ALA A 216 -0.01 9.53 5.99
N ILE A 217 -0.45 10.05 4.84
CA ILE A 217 -1.58 9.54 4.09
C ILE A 217 -1.10 9.09 2.69
N PRO A 218 -1.73 8.06 2.11
CA PRO A 218 -1.45 7.70 0.72
C PRO A 218 -1.85 8.86 -0.21
N HIS A 219 -1.36 8.85 -1.45
CA HIS A 219 -1.74 9.84 -2.46
C HIS A 219 -3.18 9.62 -2.96
N LEU A 220 -3.61 8.36 -3.02
CA LEU A 220 -4.92 7.95 -3.53
C LEU A 220 -5.50 6.83 -2.66
N SER A 221 -6.83 6.87 -2.46
CA SER A 221 -7.58 5.68 -2.04
C SER A 221 -7.84 4.80 -3.27
N ARG A 222 -7.30 3.59 -3.25
CA ARG A 222 -7.23 2.65 -4.38
C ARG A 222 -8.03 1.38 -4.11
N ASP A 223 -8.45 0.73 -5.19
CA ASP A 223 -9.05 -0.60 -5.10
C ASP A 223 -7.96 -1.64 -4.86
N LEU A 224 -7.98 -2.27 -3.68
CA LEU A 224 -6.89 -3.14 -3.25
C LEU A 224 -6.80 -4.46 -4.02
N ILE A 225 -7.86 -4.89 -4.72
CA ILE A 225 -7.83 -6.03 -5.64
C ILE A 225 -7.42 -5.56 -7.02
N ALA A 226 -8.14 -4.59 -7.60
CA ALA A 226 -7.92 -4.21 -8.99
C ALA A 226 -6.54 -3.57 -9.21
N CYS A 227 -6.04 -2.79 -8.25
CA CYS A 227 -4.66 -2.30 -8.31
C CYS A 227 -3.64 -3.40 -8.08
N TYR A 228 -3.89 -4.38 -7.20
CA TYR A 228 -2.93 -5.46 -6.94
C TYR A 228 -2.76 -6.36 -8.17
N ASP A 229 -3.87 -6.76 -8.79
CA ASP A 229 -3.91 -7.62 -9.97
C ASP A 229 -3.57 -6.91 -11.29
N GLY A 230 -3.87 -5.62 -11.39
CA GLY A 230 -3.85 -4.90 -12.66
C GLY A 230 -3.17 -3.53 -12.61
N ASN A 231 -3.54 -2.67 -13.56
CA ASN A 231 -2.97 -1.32 -13.64
C ASN A 231 -3.42 -0.42 -12.50
N GLY A 232 -2.49 -0.16 -11.58
CA GLY A 232 -2.64 0.74 -10.45
C GLY A 232 -3.46 1.99 -10.79
N SER A 233 -3.04 2.80 -11.75
CA SER A 233 -3.63 4.14 -11.93
C SER A 233 -5.01 4.19 -12.62
N ASN A 234 -5.67 3.05 -12.84
CA ASN A 234 -7.09 2.99 -13.27
C ASN A 234 -8.08 2.84 -12.11
N PHE A 235 -7.63 2.46 -10.91
CA PHE A 235 -8.54 1.96 -9.89
C PHE A 235 -8.38 2.74 -8.58
N GLY A 236 -9.06 3.88 -8.48
CA GLY A 236 -9.06 4.69 -7.27
C GLY A 236 -10.15 5.76 -7.27
N THR A 237 -10.32 6.41 -6.13
CA THR A 237 -11.30 7.49 -5.92
C THR A 237 -10.93 8.81 -6.60
N HIS A 238 -9.74 8.88 -7.20
CA HIS A 238 -9.39 9.97 -8.11
C HIS A 238 -10.37 9.96 -9.31
N PRO A 239 -11.12 11.04 -9.59
CA PRO A 239 -12.16 11.06 -10.62
C PRO A 239 -11.70 10.59 -12.00
N GLN A 240 -10.43 10.86 -12.36
CA GLN A 240 -9.88 10.39 -13.62
C GLN A 240 -9.51 8.90 -13.66
N ASN A 241 -9.25 8.24 -12.53
CA ASN A 241 -8.92 6.82 -12.53
C ASN A 241 -10.12 6.02 -13.07
N VAL A 242 -11.31 6.33 -12.55
CA VAL A 242 -12.59 5.76 -13.00
C VAL A 242 -12.82 5.99 -14.51
N LEU A 243 -12.54 7.20 -14.99
CA LEU A 243 -12.72 7.54 -16.40
C LEU A 243 -11.71 6.85 -17.31
N ARG A 244 -10.43 6.80 -16.90
CA ARG A 244 -9.35 6.15 -17.66
C ARG A 244 -9.53 4.64 -17.73
N GLY A 245 -10.05 4.03 -16.67
CA GLY A 245 -10.46 2.63 -16.70
C GLY A 245 -11.75 2.37 -17.49
N MET A 246 -12.43 3.43 -17.98
CA MET A 246 -13.77 3.35 -18.60
C MET A 246 -14.81 2.66 -17.70
N ILE A 247 -14.70 2.86 -16.39
CA ILE A 247 -15.47 2.14 -15.36
C ILE A 247 -16.69 2.96 -14.93
N TYR A 248 -17.51 3.36 -15.89
CA TYR A 248 -18.73 4.13 -15.69
C TYR A 248 -19.82 3.67 -16.66
N ASP A 249 -21.09 3.88 -16.32
CA ASP A 249 -22.20 3.45 -17.18
C ASP A 249 -22.34 4.42 -18.35
N THR A 250 -22.05 3.97 -19.57
CA THR A 250 -22.12 4.81 -20.78
C THR A 250 -23.55 5.12 -21.25
N LYS A 251 -24.58 4.49 -20.66
CA LYS A 251 -26.00 4.78 -20.95
C LYS A 251 -26.54 5.88 -20.05
N THR A 252 -26.16 5.87 -18.77
CA THR A 252 -26.65 6.81 -17.76
C THR A 252 -25.63 7.89 -17.40
N TRP A 253 -24.36 7.67 -17.74
CA TRP A 253 -23.20 8.46 -17.34
C TRP A 253 -22.98 8.51 -15.82
N GLU A 254 -23.43 7.47 -15.12
CA GLU A 254 -23.24 7.29 -13.66
C GLU A 254 -21.97 6.51 -13.32
N TYR A 255 -21.50 6.66 -12.08
CA TYR A 255 -20.22 6.13 -11.59
C TYR A 255 -20.41 5.05 -10.49
N PRO A 256 -21.12 3.95 -10.74
CA PRO A 256 -21.42 2.95 -9.71
C PRO A 256 -20.15 2.36 -9.08
N TYR A 257 -19.08 2.20 -9.86
CA TYR A 257 -17.78 1.74 -9.35
C TYR A 257 -17.18 2.71 -8.32
N LEU A 258 -17.22 4.03 -8.59
CA LEU A 258 -16.73 5.03 -7.64
C LEU A 258 -17.50 4.94 -6.31
N TYR A 259 -18.83 4.87 -6.38
CA TYR A 259 -19.68 4.80 -5.19
C TYR A 259 -19.44 3.51 -4.40
N ASN A 260 -19.32 2.37 -5.09
CA ASN A 260 -19.00 1.08 -4.47
C ASN A 260 -17.61 1.11 -3.81
N LEU A 261 -16.61 1.73 -4.45
CA LEU A 261 -15.27 1.86 -3.89
C LEU A 261 -15.28 2.71 -2.61
N ILE A 262 -16.01 3.83 -2.61
CA ILE A 262 -16.18 4.68 -1.41
C ILE A 262 -16.84 3.89 -0.28
N ASP A 263 -17.91 3.16 -0.59
CA ASP A 263 -18.64 2.36 0.39
C ASP A 263 -17.83 1.17 0.91
N GLN A 264 -16.95 0.58 0.08
CA GLN A 264 -16.02 -0.46 0.51
C GLN A 264 -14.95 0.07 1.47
N TYR A 265 -14.45 1.29 1.25
CA TYR A 265 -13.60 1.98 2.21
C TYR A 265 -14.33 2.28 3.52
N ARG A 266 -15.61 2.69 3.46
CA ARG A 266 -16.45 2.88 4.66
C ARG A 266 -16.58 1.58 5.47
N ASP A 267 -16.66 0.43 4.80
CA ASP A 267 -16.76 -0.88 5.45
C ASP A 267 -15.54 -1.25 6.31
N LEU A 268 -14.40 -0.60 6.09
CA LEU A 268 -13.16 -0.88 6.81
C LEU A 268 -13.24 -0.58 8.31
N GLU A 269 -14.25 0.17 8.77
CA GLU A 269 -14.47 0.41 10.20
C GLU A 269 -14.64 -0.90 10.99
N LYS A 270 -15.16 -1.94 10.33
CA LYS A 270 -15.36 -3.29 10.90
C LYS A 270 -14.04 -3.97 11.30
N TYR A 271 -12.95 -3.59 10.66
CA TYR A 271 -11.64 -4.24 10.81
C TYR A 271 -10.64 -3.37 11.59
N ASN A 272 -10.92 -2.07 11.74
CA ASN A 272 -9.99 -1.07 12.28
C ASN A 272 -10.56 -0.35 13.50
N ASN A 273 -11.16 -1.11 14.43
CA ASN A 273 -11.69 -0.62 15.70
C ASN A 273 -12.66 0.58 15.55
N GLY A 274 -13.54 0.58 14.53
CA GLY A 274 -14.52 1.65 14.34
C GLY A 274 -13.95 2.91 13.69
N TYR A 275 -13.00 2.75 12.77
CA TYR A 275 -12.43 3.84 11.98
C TYR A 275 -12.27 3.43 10.52
N ALA A 276 -12.63 4.34 9.62
CA ALA A 276 -12.43 4.19 8.19
C ALA A 276 -11.98 5.53 7.59
N TYR A 277 -11.14 5.47 6.57
CA TYR A 277 -10.58 6.65 5.92
C TYR A 277 -10.62 6.52 4.40
N ASN A 278 -10.95 7.63 3.76
CA ASN A 278 -10.81 7.80 2.33
C ASN A 278 -10.28 9.20 2.01
N MET A 279 -9.90 9.41 0.76
CA MET A 279 -9.54 10.72 0.26
C MET A 279 -9.90 10.91 -1.21
N MET A 280 -10.04 12.16 -1.61
CA MET A 280 -10.05 12.57 -3.01
C MET A 280 -9.01 13.67 -3.21
N PHE A 281 -7.97 13.40 -4.00
CA PHE A 281 -6.94 14.37 -4.38
C PHE A 281 -7.12 14.71 -5.85
N VAL A 282 -7.27 15.99 -6.22
CA VAL A 282 -7.40 16.41 -7.63
C VAL A 282 -6.76 17.78 -7.85
N GLY A 283 -5.93 17.91 -8.90
CA GLY A 283 -5.41 19.18 -9.38
C GLY A 283 -6.06 19.64 -10.70
N PRO A 284 -5.98 20.93 -11.07
CA PRO A 284 -6.51 21.47 -12.32
C PRO A 284 -6.08 20.72 -13.59
N GLY A 285 -4.85 20.20 -13.67
CA GLY A 285 -4.39 19.42 -14.82
C GLY A 285 -5.25 18.18 -15.12
N TRP A 286 -5.95 17.66 -14.11
CA TRP A 286 -6.86 16.51 -14.20
C TRP A 286 -8.31 16.91 -14.52
N MET A 287 -8.57 18.19 -14.78
CA MET A 287 -9.88 18.70 -15.22
C MET A 287 -9.72 19.70 -16.36
N ASN A 288 -8.68 19.55 -17.19
CA ASN A 288 -8.36 20.42 -18.32
C ASN A 288 -9.57 20.63 -19.25
N LYS A 289 -9.82 21.87 -19.68
CA LYS A 289 -11.00 22.22 -20.50
C LYS A 289 -10.94 21.65 -21.92
N MET A 290 -9.75 21.29 -22.41
CA MET A 290 -9.58 20.53 -23.66
C MET A 290 -9.95 19.05 -23.52
N GLY A 291 -10.26 18.58 -22.32
CA GLY A 291 -10.39 17.16 -22.00
C GLY A 291 -9.04 16.53 -21.64
N ARG A 292 -9.05 15.25 -21.27
CA ARG A 292 -7.85 14.49 -20.93
C ARG A 292 -8.00 13.04 -21.37
N TRP A 293 -7.01 12.55 -22.09
CA TRP A 293 -7.05 11.25 -22.77
C TRP A 293 -8.32 11.12 -23.62
N GLU A 294 -9.13 10.09 -23.40
CA GLU A 294 -10.39 9.89 -24.12
C GLU A 294 -11.58 10.67 -23.52
N ALA A 295 -11.43 11.35 -22.38
CA ALA A 295 -12.52 11.99 -21.66
C ALA A 295 -12.66 13.50 -21.97
N PRO A 296 -13.84 13.96 -22.44
CA PRO A 296 -14.10 15.40 -22.62
C PRO A 296 -14.28 16.11 -21.28
N TYR A 297 -14.10 17.43 -21.27
CA TYR A 297 -14.21 18.26 -20.06
C TYR A 297 -15.52 18.05 -19.29
N ASP A 298 -16.66 17.98 -19.98
CA ASP A 298 -17.97 17.80 -19.34
C ASP A 298 -18.03 16.49 -18.53
N LEU A 299 -17.35 15.44 -19.00
CA LEU A 299 -17.28 14.16 -18.28
C LEU A 299 -16.32 14.23 -17.08
N LEU A 300 -15.20 14.94 -17.22
CA LEU A 300 -14.27 15.22 -16.11
C LEU A 300 -14.98 15.99 -15.00
N LEU A 301 -15.72 17.04 -15.37
CA LEU A 301 -16.50 17.89 -14.48
C LEU A 301 -17.61 17.09 -13.78
N LYS A 302 -18.37 16.28 -14.53
CA LYS A 302 -19.42 15.43 -13.94
C LYS A 302 -18.84 14.44 -12.93
N SER A 303 -17.75 13.74 -13.27
CA SER A 303 -17.10 12.75 -12.39
C SER A 303 -16.68 13.37 -11.05
N TYR A 304 -16.03 14.53 -11.09
CA TYR A 304 -15.63 15.23 -9.88
C TYR A 304 -16.83 15.80 -9.09
N SER A 305 -17.79 16.42 -9.79
CA SER A 305 -19.01 16.98 -9.18
C SER A 305 -19.82 15.90 -8.45
N ASP A 306 -20.02 14.74 -9.09
CA ASP A 306 -20.79 13.64 -8.53
C ASP A 306 -20.06 12.95 -7.39
N GLY A 307 -18.73 12.84 -7.45
CA GLY A 307 -17.92 12.40 -6.33
C GLY A 307 -18.09 13.32 -5.10
N CYS A 308 -18.01 14.64 -5.29
CA CYS A 308 -18.26 15.61 -4.22
C CYS A 308 -19.69 15.51 -3.69
N LYS A 309 -20.66 15.35 -4.59
CA LYS A 309 -22.07 15.16 -4.21
C LYS A 309 -22.27 13.91 -3.35
N TYR A 310 -21.67 12.79 -3.73
CA TYR A 310 -21.79 11.53 -2.99
C TYR A 310 -21.25 11.67 -1.56
N TYR A 311 -20.06 12.27 -1.39
CA TYR A 311 -19.51 12.56 -0.07
C TYR A 311 -20.37 13.55 0.73
N GLY A 312 -20.87 14.61 0.09
CA GLY A 312 -21.76 15.58 0.72
C GLY A 312 -23.08 14.97 1.19
N ASP A 313 -23.67 14.04 0.42
CA ASP A 313 -24.88 13.33 0.80
C ASP A 313 -24.61 12.40 2.00
N LEU A 314 -23.50 11.66 2.01
CA LEU A 314 -23.09 10.87 3.19
C LEU A 314 -22.89 11.74 4.44
N LYS A 315 -22.31 12.95 4.28
CA LYS A 315 -22.16 13.92 5.38
C LYS A 315 -23.51 14.36 5.92
N LYS A 316 -24.46 14.73 5.05
CA LYS A 316 -25.83 15.15 5.44
C LYS A 316 -26.58 14.03 6.16
N GLU A 317 -26.32 12.78 5.79
CA GLU A 317 -26.86 11.59 6.45
C GLU A 317 -26.17 11.25 7.79
N GLY A 318 -25.11 11.98 8.16
CA GLY A 318 -24.33 11.73 9.38
C GLY A 318 -23.42 10.48 9.28
N LYS A 319 -23.19 9.98 8.06
CA LYS A 319 -22.36 8.78 7.78
C LYS A 319 -20.91 9.11 7.46
N LEU A 320 -20.56 10.38 7.32
CA LEU A 320 -19.23 10.86 6.96
C LEU A 320 -18.86 12.10 7.75
N VAL A 321 -17.57 12.23 8.04
CA VAL A 321 -16.95 13.46 8.54
C VAL A 321 -15.83 13.87 7.60
N ASP A 322 -15.94 15.05 7.03
CA ASP A 322 -14.86 15.73 6.33
C ASP A 322 -13.90 16.35 7.34
N MET A 323 -12.62 16.13 7.11
CA MET A 323 -11.54 16.76 7.87
C MET A 323 -10.54 17.37 6.90
N THR A 324 -9.85 18.40 7.35
CA THR A 324 -8.59 18.80 6.71
C THR A 324 -7.50 17.77 7.03
N MET A 325 -6.37 17.81 6.34
CA MET A 325 -5.24 16.92 6.61
C MET A 325 -4.69 17.12 8.03
N SER A 326 -4.57 18.36 8.50
CA SER A 326 -4.09 18.65 9.86
C SER A 326 -5.06 18.16 10.94
N GLU A 327 -6.37 18.39 10.77
CA GLU A 327 -7.42 17.87 11.66
C GLU A 327 -7.40 16.33 11.70
N PHE A 328 -7.21 15.71 10.53
CA PHE A 328 -7.12 14.27 10.41
C PHE A 328 -5.89 13.72 11.14
N ALA A 329 -4.72 14.35 11.04
CA ALA A 329 -3.52 13.91 11.75
C ALA A 329 -3.72 13.89 13.27
N ASP A 330 -4.36 14.94 13.83
CA ASP A 330 -4.69 15.01 15.25
C ASP A 330 -5.73 13.92 15.62
N HIS A 331 -6.73 13.68 14.76
CA HIS A 331 -7.69 12.60 14.94
C HIS A 331 -7.03 11.22 14.94
N TYR A 332 -6.18 10.94 13.94
CA TYR A 332 -5.55 9.64 13.73
C TYR A 332 -4.65 9.26 14.92
N ARG A 333 -3.79 10.19 15.36
CA ARG A 333 -2.93 9.98 16.55
C ARG A 333 -3.76 9.68 17.79
N LYS A 334 -4.85 10.42 18.01
CA LYS A 334 -5.76 10.16 19.14
C LYS A 334 -6.45 8.81 19.01
N LYS A 335 -6.94 8.47 17.80
CA LYS A 335 -7.66 7.22 17.53
C LYS A 335 -6.77 6.01 17.76
N LYS A 336 -5.50 6.06 17.33
CA LYS A 336 -4.49 5.03 17.56
C LYS A 336 -3.94 5.03 18.99
N GLY A 337 -4.42 5.91 19.87
CA GLY A 337 -3.97 5.96 21.27
C GLY A 337 -2.53 6.44 21.45
N ILE A 338 -1.96 7.17 20.49
CA ILE A 338 -0.54 7.56 20.50
C ILE A 338 -0.26 8.71 21.47
N THR A 339 -1.27 9.52 21.78
CA THR A 339 -1.14 10.62 22.75
C THR A 339 -1.13 10.11 24.19
N ASP A 340 -2.12 9.30 24.56
CA ASP A 340 -2.39 8.97 25.96
C ASP A 340 -1.79 7.61 26.36
N GLU A 341 -1.88 6.62 25.46
CA GLU A 341 -1.46 5.23 25.71
C GLU A 341 -0.16 4.85 24.97
N LYS A 342 0.31 5.72 24.07
CA LYS A 342 1.47 5.50 23.17
C LYS A 342 1.43 4.16 22.42
N ARG A 343 0.24 3.79 21.92
CA ARG A 343 0.03 2.55 21.16
C ARG A 343 0.38 2.77 19.68
N TYR A 344 1.50 2.19 19.23
CA TYR A 344 1.98 2.32 17.85
C TYR A 344 1.71 1.08 16.99
N THR A 345 1.36 -0.03 17.63
CA THR A 345 1.35 -1.35 17.01
C THR A 345 0.01 -1.72 16.38
N GLU A 346 -1.02 -0.87 16.53
CA GLU A 346 -2.35 -1.14 15.99
C GLU A 346 -2.34 -1.15 14.44
N PRO A 347 -2.61 -2.30 13.80
CA PRO A 347 -2.58 -2.45 12.35
C PRO A 347 -3.67 -1.66 11.63
N GLU A 348 -3.48 -1.54 10.33
CA GLU A 348 -4.53 -1.33 9.35
C GLU A 348 -4.88 -2.69 8.71
N CYS A 349 -6.17 -3.01 8.65
CA CYS A 349 -6.71 -4.26 8.14
C CYS A 349 -7.78 -3.97 7.06
N ALA A 350 -7.81 -4.79 6.00
CA ALA A 350 -8.83 -4.68 4.97
C ALA A 350 -9.20 -6.04 4.41
N LEU A 351 -10.41 -6.51 4.72
CA LEU A 351 -11.02 -7.64 4.03
C LEU A 351 -11.72 -7.14 2.76
N TRP A 352 -10.99 -7.12 1.66
CA TRP A 352 -11.39 -6.53 0.38
C TRP A 352 -12.10 -7.56 -0.50
N ARG A 353 -13.16 -7.13 -1.20
CA ARG A 353 -13.96 -7.94 -2.13
C ARG A 353 -13.92 -7.29 -3.50
N ASP A 354 -14.06 -8.10 -4.55
CA ASP A 354 -14.21 -7.57 -5.90
C ASP A 354 -15.54 -6.82 -6.06
N ILE A 355 -15.46 -5.56 -6.46
CA ILE A 355 -16.61 -4.67 -6.73
C ILE A 355 -16.73 -4.30 -8.21
N LEU A 356 -15.86 -4.85 -9.06
CA LEU A 356 -15.72 -4.48 -10.46
C LEU A 356 -16.16 -5.60 -11.41
N TYR A 357 -15.62 -6.80 -11.25
CA TYR A 357 -15.81 -7.89 -12.22
C TYR A 357 -16.86 -8.92 -11.81
N GLY A 358 -17.30 -8.90 -10.54
CA GLY A 358 -18.24 -9.89 -10.01
C GLY A 358 -17.62 -11.29 -9.90
N SER A 359 -16.32 -11.35 -9.62
CA SER A 359 -15.54 -12.60 -9.51
C SER A 359 -15.69 -13.32 -8.17
N ASP A 360 -16.38 -12.73 -7.20
CA ASP A 360 -16.44 -13.17 -5.80
C ASP A 360 -15.07 -13.26 -5.09
N LYS A 361 -14.01 -12.73 -5.72
CA LYS A 361 -12.65 -12.68 -5.18
C LYS A 361 -12.59 -11.92 -3.87
N GLN A 362 -11.78 -12.43 -2.94
CA GLN A 362 -11.50 -11.79 -1.67
C GLN A 362 -10.00 -11.78 -1.36
N LEU A 363 -9.49 -10.64 -0.92
CA LEU A 363 -8.14 -10.48 -0.39
C LEU A 363 -8.22 -9.90 1.02
N PHE A 364 -7.37 -10.37 1.93
CA PHE A 364 -7.21 -9.73 3.24
C PHE A 364 -5.83 -9.09 3.32
N TRP A 365 -5.82 -7.78 3.55
CA TRP A 365 -4.61 -7.01 3.76
C TRP A 365 -4.40 -6.71 5.24
N TYR A 366 -3.17 -6.89 5.70
CA TYR A 366 -2.71 -6.56 7.05
C TYR A 366 -1.45 -5.70 6.95
N CYS A 367 -1.39 -4.60 7.69
CA CYS A 367 -0.21 -3.74 7.77
C CYS A 367 -0.03 -3.21 9.19
N ASP A 368 1.14 -3.45 9.76
CA ASP A 368 1.55 -2.91 11.06
C ASP A 368 3.02 -2.48 11.01
N PRO A 369 3.64 -2.09 12.14
CA PRO A 369 5.07 -1.76 12.14
C PRO A 369 6.01 -2.90 11.76
N PHE A 370 5.61 -4.16 11.86
CA PHE A 370 6.50 -5.31 11.66
C PHE A 370 6.37 -5.93 10.27
N MET A 371 5.20 -5.82 9.65
CA MET A 371 4.96 -6.38 8.33
C MET A 371 3.82 -5.74 7.55
N ARG A 372 3.86 -5.95 6.23
CA ARG A 372 2.68 -5.97 5.37
C ARG A 372 2.46 -7.39 4.89
N ALA A 373 1.23 -7.88 4.93
CA ALA A 373 0.85 -9.18 4.40
C ALA A 373 -0.46 -9.11 3.61
N CYS A 374 -0.58 -9.92 2.56
CA CYS A 374 -1.81 -10.14 1.81
C CYS A 374 -2.15 -11.63 1.78
N VAL A 375 -3.36 -11.98 2.20
CA VAL A 375 -3.93 -13.33 2.15
C VAL A 375 -4.93 -13.41 1.00
N ASN A 376 -4.76 -14.40 0.14
CA ASN A 376 -5.61 -14.61 -1.03
C ASN A 376 -6.54 -15.80 -0.85
N MET A 377 -7.84 -15.52 -0.76
CA MET A 377 -8.87 -16.54 -0.54
C MET A 377 -9.15 -17.35 -1.81
N ASP A 378 -8.87 -16.81 -3.00
CA ASP A 378 -8.92 -17.59 -4.25
C ASP A 378 -7.82 -18.65 -4.31
N GLN A 379 -6.77 -18.49 -3.50
CA GLN A 379 -5.69 -19.46 -3.31
C GLN A 379 -5.76 -20.12 -1.92
N GLY A 380 -6.97 -20.37 -1.42
CA GLY A 380 -7.20 -21.14 -0.19
C GLY A 380 -6.64 -20.54 1.09
N GLY A 381 -6.44 -19.23 1.13
CA GLY A 381 -5.83 -18.53 2.26
C GLY A 381 -4.30 -18.52 2.22
N ALA A 382 -3.70 -18.51 1.03
CA ALA A 382 -2.26 -18.40 0.89
C ALA A 382 -1.80 -16.96 1.16
N ILE A 383 -0.60 -16.78 1.74
CA ILE A 383 0.05 -15.47 1.79
C ILE A 383 0.73 -15.23 0.45
N VAL A 384 0.37 -14.12 -0.22
CA VAL A 384 0.77 -13.79 -1.60
C VAL A 384 1.51 -12.46 -1.74
N ASP A 385 1.49 -11.61 -0.71
CA ASP A 385 2.40 -10.48 -0.53
C ASP A 385 2.94 -10.52 0.90
N LEU A 386 4.24 -10.33 1.07
CA LEU A 386 4.87 -10.22 2.38
C LEU A 386 6.02 -9.22 2.33
N ARG A 387 5.91 -8.10 3.06
CA ARG A 387 6.97 -7.09 3.24
C ARG A 387 7.48 -7.14 4.68
N PRO A 388 8.78 -7.40 4.92
CA PRO A 388 9.32 -7.50 6.27
C PRO A 388 9.73 -6.13 6.84
N TYR A 389 8.78 -5.39 7.39
CA TYR A 389 9.05 -4.09 8.02
C TYR A 389 9.88 -4.17 9.31
N VAL A 390 10.03 -5.36 9.91
CA VAL A 390 10.92 -5.59 11.06
C VAL A 390 12.34 -5.06 10.88
N ALA A 391 12.85 -5.05 9.64
CA ALA A 391 14.20 -4.60 9.34
C ALA A 391 14.35 -3.08 9.45
N LYS A 392 13.26 -2.33 9.21
CA LYS A 392 13.27 -0.86 9.10
C LYS A 392 14.39 -0.39 8.18
N LEU A 393 14.42 -0.87 6.94
CA LEU A 393 15.54 -0.62 6.05
C LEU A 393 15.82 0.88 5.86
N ASN A 394 17.07 1.31 6.09
CA ASN A 394 17.46 2.66 5.72
C ASN A 394 17.54 2.75 4.19
N TRP A 395 16.62 3.49 3.58
CA TRP A 395 16.42 3.48 2.13
C TRP A 395 16.35 4.91 1.57
N PRO A 396 17.48 5.63 1.52
CA PRO A 396 17.52 6.98 0.95
C PRO A 396 17.31 6.91 -0.57
N VAL A 397 16.52 7.85 -1.10
CA VAL A 397 16.11 7.88 -2.51
C VAL A 397 16.61 9.16 -3.17
N GLY A 398 16.87 9.12 -4.47
CA GLY A 398 17.25 10.30 -5.28
C GLY A 398 18.74 10.39 -5.62
N ILE A 399 19.13 11.47 -6.28
CA ILE A 399 20.49 11.67 -6.81
C ILE A 399 21.52 11.54 -5.69
N GLY A 400 22.57 10.73 -5.95
CA GLY A 400 23.65 10.47 -4.99
C GLY A 400 23.39 9.30 -4.05
N THR A 401 22.27 8.59 -4.19
CA THR A 401 21.94 7.38 -3.42
C THR A 401 22.02 6.12 -4.30
N PRO A 402 22.06 4.90 -3.70
CA PRO A 402 21.90 3.66 -4.45
C PRO A 402 20.51 3.51 -5.12
N HIS A 403 19.51 4.28 -4.69
CA HIS A 403 18.11 4.15 -5.08
C HIS A 403 17.61 5.45 -5.72
N VAL A 404 18.12 5.81 -6.89
CA VAL A 404 17.77 7.11 -7.51
C VAL A 404 16.27 7.21 -7.82
N GLN A 405 15.64 6.11 -8.28
CA GLN A 405 14.21 6.06 -8.62
C GLN A 405 13.41 5.02 -7.83
N ASP A 406 14.05 3.91 -7.43
CA ASP A 406 13.35 2.80 -6.76
C ASP A 406 13.15 3.07 -5.27
N ALA A 407 11.99 3.60 -4.94
CA ALA A 407 11.59 3.90 -3.57
C ALA A 407 10.87 2.73 -2.89
N SER A 408 10.71 1.59 -3.59
CA SER A 408 9.89 0.47 -3.13
C SER A 408 10.48 -0.21 -1.89
N TYR A 409 9.63 -0.68 -0.98
CA TYR A 409 10.05 -1.54 0.12
C TYR A 409 10.18 -3.00 -0.36
N PRO A 410 11.31 -3.69 -0.13
CA PRO A 410 11.51 -5.06 -0.63
C PRO A 410 10.48 -6.08 -0.13
N PHE A 411 10.16 -7.08 -0.96
CA PHE A 411 9.31 -8.22 -0.59
C PHE A 411 10.10 -9.46 -0.22
N LEU A 412 9.45 -10.41 0.46
CA LEU A 412 9.81 -11.83 0.53
C LEU A 412 8.86 -12.71 -0.29
N ILE A 413 7.62 -12.26 -0.45
CA ILE A 413 6.58 -12.89 -1.27
C ILE A 413 5.90 -11.78 -2.06
N GLN A 414 5.75 -11.95 -3.37
CA GLN A 414 4.91 -11.11 -4.22
C GLN A 414 4.52 -11.94 -5.45
N GLU A 415 3.28 -12.45 -5.49
CA GLU A 415 2.84 -13.41 -6.51
C GLU A 415 2.86 -12.86 -7.95
N LYS A 416 2.63 -11.56 -8.14
CA LYS A 416 2.64 -10.90 -9.45
C LYS A 416 4.05 -10.67 -10.00
N TYR A 417 5.06 -10.61 -9.14
CA TYR A 417 6.47 -10.45 -9.50
C TYR A 417 7.22 -11.77 -9.57
N ARG A 418 6.70 -12.80 -8.92
CA ARG A 418 7.32 -14.13 -8.86
C ARG A 418 6.28 -15.23 -8.98
N ALA A 419 5.49 -15.18 -10.04
CA ALA A 419 4.63 -16.27 -10.54
C ALA A 419 3.49 -16.79 -9.63
N GLY A 420 3.51 -16.52 -8.32
CA GLY A 420 2.57 -17.11 -7.37
C GLY A 420 2.53 -18.64 -7.47
N TYR A 421 1.39 -19.24 -7.15
CA TYR A 421 1.23 -20.70 -7.32
C TYR A 421 1.08 -21.12 -8.80
N PHE A 422 0.33 -20.35 -9.60
CA PHE A 422 -0.11 -20.76 -10.94
C PHE A 422 0.27 -19.76 -12.04
N THR A 423 1.52 -19.81 -12.51
CA THR A 423 1.87 -19.28 -13.84
C THR A 423 2.90 -20.17 -14.53
N HIS A 424 2.58 -20.65 -15.73
CA HIS A 424 3.39 -21.42 -16.72
C HIS A 424 4.15 -22.69 -16.24
N TYR A 425 4.60 -22.77 -15.00
CA TYR A 425 5.31 -23.86 -14.34
C TYR A 425 4.79 -23.94 -12.89
N ALA A 426 3.83 -24.83 -12.66
CA ALA A 426 3.11 -24.91 -11.40
C ALA A 426 4.06 -25.11 -10.20
N GLY A 427 3.91 -24.27 -9.17
CA GLY A 427 4.63 -24.40 -7.90
C GLY A 427 6.02 -23.75 -7.82
N GLU A 428 6.46 -23.06 -8.87
CA GLU A 428 7.78 -22.38 -8.93
C GLU A 428 7.64 -20.86 -8.73
N GLY A 429 6.76 -20.41 -7.85
CA GLY A 429 6.58 -18.99 -7.53
C GLY A 429 6.47 -18.73 -6.03
N THR A 430 6.59 -17.47 -5.63
CA THR A 430 6.57 -17.13 -4.20
C THR A 430 5.17 -17.20 -3.64
N VAL A 431 4.99 -17.98 -2.57
CA VAL A 431 3.72 -18.14 -1.86
C VAL A 431 4.00 -18.83 -0.51
N ARG A 432 3.11 -18.64 0.47
CA ARG A 432 3.03 -19.52 1.64
C ARG A 432 1.68 -20.22 1.68
N SER A 433 1.70 -21.54 1.74
CA SER A 433 0.49 -22.38 1.76
C SER A 433 0.79 -23.75 2.38
N ALA A 434 -0.13 -24.70 2.24
CA ALA A 434 0.07 -26.09 2.62
C ALA A 434 -0.39 -27.05 1.53
N LYS A 435 0.15 -28.27 1.56
CA LYS A 435 -0.33 -29.42 0.78
C LYS A 435 -0.83 -30.50 1.72
N LEU A 436 -1.81 -31.27 1.26
CA LEU A 436 -2.21 -32.53 1.87
C LEU A 436 -1.82 -33.67 0.94
N CYS A 437 -1.19 -34.69 1.52
CA CYS A 437 -0.76 -35.88 0.80
C CYS A 437 -1.43 -37.13 1.39
N TYR A 438 -1.95 -37.99 0.52
CA TYR A 438 -2.52 -39.29 0.90
C TYR A 438 -2.18 -40.35 -0.15
N LYS A 439 -1.53 -41.44 0.26
CA LYS A 439 -1.16 -42.58 -0.62
C LYS A 439 -0.49 -42.20 -1.95
N GLY A 440 0.30 -41.11 -1.95
CA GLY A 440 1.02 -40.61 -3.13
C GLY A 440 0.24 -39.59 -3.97
N GLU A 441 -1.02 -39.33 -3.65
CA GLU A 441 -1.76 -38.17 -4.17
C GLU A 441 -1.45 -36.91 -3.36
N GLU A 442 -1.45 -35.76 -4.01
CA GLU A 442 -1.18 -34.45 -3.41
C GLU A 442 -2.23 -33.44 -3.87
N VAL A 443 -2.77 -32.67 -2.93
CA VAL A 443 -3.61 -31.51 -3.20
C VAL A 443 -3.02 -30.29 -2.50
N ASP A 444 -2.72 -29.25 -3.26
CA ASP A 444 -2.27 -27.97 -2.72
C ASP A 444 -3.47 -27.09 -2.36
N LEU A 445 -3.45 -26.47 -1.17
CA LEU A 445 -4.51 -25.58 -0.73
C LEU A 445 -4.63 -24.32 -1.61
N CYS A 446 -3.57 -23.93 -2.34
CA CYS A 446 -3.64 -22.87 -3.34
C CYS A 446 -4.67 -23.15 -4.46
N LEU A 447 -5.09 -24.41 -4.65
CA LEU A 447 -6.11 -24.82 -5.61
C LEU A 447 -7.50 -25.01 -4.98
N CYS A 448 -7.67 -24.63 -3.71
CA CYS A 448 -8.90 -24.79 -2.96
C CYS A 448 -9.49 -23.41 -2.58
N PRO A 449 -10.16 -22.69 -3.50
CA PRO A 449 -10.77 -21.40 -3.21
C PRO A 449 -11.73 -21.47 -2.01
N THR A 450 -11.77 -20.38 -1.25
CA THR A 450 -12.61 -20.24 -0.04
C THR A 450 -13.06 -18.78 0.13
N HIS A 451 -13.73 -18.48 1.23
CA HIS A 451 -14.02 -17.13 1.71
C HIS A 451 -13.60 -17.00 3.16
N ALA A 452 -13.29 -15.78 3.59
CA ALA A 452 -12.85 -15.47 4.94
C ALA A 452 -13.90 -14.67 5.71
N HIS A 453 -13.97 -14.97 7.00
CA HIS A 453 -14.70 -14.21 8.01
C HIS A 453 -13.71 -13.62 9.01
N PHE A 454 -13.82 -12.31 9.27
CA PHE A 454 -12.96 -11.61 10.22
C PHE A 454 -13.60 -11.60 11.61
N SER A 455 -12.78 -11.85 12.62
CA SER A 455 -13.08 -11.56 14.01
C SER A 455 -11.86 -10.99 14.74
N GLN A 456 -12.09 -10.42 15.92
CA GLN A 456 -11.02 -9.91 16.78
C GLN A 456 -11.24 -10.41 18.21
N GLU A 457 -10.19 -10.99 18.79
CA GLU A 457 -10.15 -11.43 20.18
C GLU A 457 -9.03 -10.67 20.90
N GLY A 458 -9.41 -9.71 21.76
CA GLY A 458 -8.45 -8.79 22.37
C GLY A 458 -7.67 -8.01 21.31
N ASN A 459 -6.36 -8.26 21.23
CA ASN A 459 -5.44 -7.62 20.28
C ASN A 459 -5.09 -8.50 19.07
N THR A 460 -5.74 -9.68 18.93
CA THR A 460 -5.47 -10.61 17.83
C THR A 460 -6.57 -10.51 16.79
N ARG A 461 -6.18 -10.32 15.52
CA ARG A 461 -7.06 -10.34 14.35
C ARG A 461 -7.06 -11.76 13.81
N ILE A 462 -8.26 -12.29 13.57
CA ILE A 462 -8.45 -13.68 13.21
C ILE A 462 -9.22 -13.73 11.90
N LEU A 463 -8.64 -14.38 10.90
CA LEU A 463 -9.36 -14.82 9.71
C LEU A 463 -9.75 -16.28 9.91
N THR A 464 -11.04 -16.55 9.89
CA THR A 464 -11.57 -17.91 9.82
C THR A 464 -12.06 -18.17 8.41
N LEU A 465 -11.45 -19.12 7.71
CA LEU A 465 -11.85 -19.46 6.35
C LEU A 465 -13.00 -20.47 6.35
N ASP A 466 -13.84 -20.40 5.33
CA ASP A 466 -14.84 -21.41 5.09
C ASP A 466 -14.14 -22.76 4.82
N PRO A 467 -14.61 -23.87 5.43
CA PRO A 467 -13.94 -25.15 5.27
C PRO A 467 -13.96 -25.64 3.82
N VAL A 468 -12.83 -26.13 3.35
CA VAL A 468 -12.70 -26.76 2.03
C VAL A 468 -12.77 -28.28 2.16
N THR A 469 -13.27 -28.95 1.13
CA THR A 469 -13.28 -30.42 1.06
C THR A 469 -12.24 -30.86 0.03
N ILE A 470 -11.28 -31.65 0.48
CA ILE A 470 -10.20 -32.20 -0.33
C ILE A 470 -10.55 -33.64 -0.64
N GLU A 471 -10.47 -34.00 -1.92
CA GLU A 471 -10.82 -35.34 -2.40
C GLU A 471 -9.56 -36.08 -2.88
N PHE A 472 -9.30 -37.22 -2.26
CA PHE A 472 -8.33 -38.22 -2.71
C PHE A 472 -9.06 -39.48 -3.16
N ASN A 473 -8.37 -40.41 -3.82
CA ASN A 473 -8.94 -41.71 -4.11
C ASN A 473 -9.21 -42.51 -2.80
N GLY A 474 -10.49 -42.59 -2.42
CA GLY A 474 -10.95 -43.34 -1.25
C GLY A 474 -10.87 -42.59 0.08
N LEU A 475 -10.60 -41.29 0.08
CA LEU A 475 -10.63 -40.45 1.29
C LEU A 475 -11.08 -39.04 0.94
N THR A 476 -12.01 -38.48 1.70
CA THR A 476 -12.31 -37.04 1.70
C THR A 476 -11.90 -36.42 3.02
N VAL A 477 -11.27 -35.26 2.98
CA VAL A 477 -10.81 -34.52 4.15
C VAL A 477 -11.42 -33.11 4.13
N LYS A 478 -12.19 -32.78 5.15
CA LYS A 478 -12.72 -31.42 5.36
C LYS A 478 -11.77 -30.65 6.26
N LEU A 479 -11.20 -29.56 5.75
CA LEU A 479 -10.18 -28.77 6.45
C LEU A 479 -10.63 -27.31 6.59
N GLN A 480 -10.42 -26.73 7.77
CA GLN A 480 -10.57 -25.29 8.01
C GLN A 480 -9.24 -24.65 8.36
N THR A 481 -8.92 -23.58 7.64
CA THR A 481 -7.78 -22.72 7.94
C THR A 481 -8.21 -21.57 8.85
N LYS A 482 -7.39 -21.27 9.85
CA LYS A 482 -7.48 -20.02 10.62
C LYS A 482 -6.13 -19.32 10.65
N GLU A 483 -6.13 -18.02 10.42
CA GLU A 483 -4.92 -17.20 10.45
C GLU A 483 -5.04 -16.14 11.53
N TYR A 484 -3.98 -15.97 12.30
CA TYR A 484 -3.94 -15.09 13.46
C TYR A 484 -2.82 -14.08 13.33
N PHE A 485 -3.18 -12.81 13.45
CA PHE A 485 -2.28 -11.66 13.43
C PHE A 485 -2.37 -10.96 14.78
N GLU A 486 -1.38 -11.21 15.64
CA GLU A 486 -1.31 -10.62 16.98
C GLU A 486 -0.65 -9.24 16.92
N GLU A 487 -1.30 -8.24 17.52
CA GLU A 487 -0.71 -6.91 17.60
C GLU A 487 0.63 -6.90 18.34
N GLY A 488 1.61 -6.15 17.85
CA GLY A 488 2.92 -6.08 18.50
C GLY A 488 3.81 -7.27 18.20
N SER A 489 3.35 -8.20 17.37
CA SER A 489 4.05 -9.42 17.01
C SER A 489 4.53 -9.37 15.57
N SER A 490 5.76 -9.82 15.32
CA SER A 490 6.27 -10.07 13.97
C SER A 490 5.95 -11.47 13.46
N LYS A 491 4.87 -12.09 14.00
CA LYS A 491 4.49 -13.47 13.72
C LYS A 491 3.09 -13.58 13.14
N ILE A 492 2.93 -14.50 12.19
CA ILE A 492 1.63 -14.93 11.67
C ILE A 492 1.45 -16.39 12.02
N LYS A 493 0.44 -16.71 12.82
CA LYS A 493 0.09 -18.11 13.14
C LYS A 493 -0.96 -18.59 12.14
N ILE A 494 -0.76 -19.79 11.59
CA ILE A 494 -1.74 -20.46 10.73
C ILE A 494 -2.08 -21.80 11.38
N GLU A 495 -3.37 -22.07 11.55
CA GLU A 495 -3.89 -23.36 11.99
C GLU A 495 -4.62 -24.07 10.87
N ARG A 496 -4.35 -25.37 10.73
CA ARG A 496 -5.02 -26.29 9.84
C ARG A 496 -5.81 -27.27 10.70
N ASN A 497 -7.13 -27.12 10.67
CA ASN A 497 -8.05 -27.89 11.50
C ASN A 497 -8.68 -28.97 10.61
N ILE A 498 -8.34 -30.24 10.84
CA ILE A 498 -9.09 -31.33 10.21
C ILE A 498 -10.45 -31.40 10.90
N LEU A 499 -11.50 -31.01 10.19
CA LEU A 499 -12.84 -31.03 10.74
C LEU A 499 -13.47 -32.41 10.63
N GLU A 500 -13.16 -33.17 9.58
CA GLU A 500 -13.73 -34.49 9.31
C GLU A 500 -12.92 -35.22 8.23
N MET A 501 -12.70 -36.52 8.43
CA MET A 501 -12.28 -37.46 7.40
C MET A 501 -13.36 -38.50 7.13
N SER A 502 -13.56 -38.91 5.88
CA SER A 502 -14.51 -39.99 5.55
C SER A 502 -14.13 -41.34 6.15
N ASP A 503 -12.84 -41.54 6.40
CA ASP A 503 -12.28 -42.64 7.18
C ASP A 503 -11.52 -42.04 8.38
N PRO A 504 -12.09 -42.08 9.60
CA PRO A 504 -11.48 -41.49 10.79
C PRO A 504 -10.15 -42.14 11.21
N ASP A 505 -9.88 -43.36 10.73
CA ASP A 505 -8.64 -44.09 11.03
C ASP A 505 -7.53 -43.81 9.97
N ALA A 506 -7.84 -42.99 8.95
CA ALA A 506 -6.86 -42.61 7.95
C ALA A 506 -5.84 -41.60 8.50
N GLU A 507 -4.62 -41.72 8.03
CA GLU A 507 -3.54 -40.77 8.26
C GLU A 507 -3.24 -40.03 6.95
N VAL A 508 -3.15 -38.70 7.02
CA VAL A 508 -2.70 -37.86 5.90
C VAL A 508 -1.46 -37.09 6.31
N THR A 509 -0.59 -36.75 5.36
CA THR A 509 0.53 -35.85 5.64
C THR A 509 0.12 -34.43 5.27
N ILE A 510 0.34 -33.48 6.17
CA ILE A 510 0.29 -32.05 5.85
C ILE A 510 1.72 -31.53 5.65
N ASP A 511 1.97 -30.84 4.55
CA ASP A 511 3.23 -30.16 4.21
C ASP A 511 2.98 -28.65 4.17
N GLU A 512 3.28 -27.96 5.27
CA GLU A 512 3.25 -26.50 5.35
C GLU A 512 4.53 -25.94 4.76
N TYR A 513 4.40 -24.98 3.85
CA TYR A 513 5.55 -24.45 3.13
C TYR A 513 5.48 -22.95 2.86
N MET A 514 6.65 -22.35 2.73
CA MET A 514 6.88 -21.00 2.23
C MET A 514 7.93 -21.07 1.13
N VAL A 515 7.58 -20.63 -0.07
CA VAL A 515 8.51 -20.36 -1.17
C VAL A 515 8.71 -18.85 -1.26
N ALA A 516 9.96 -18.39 -1.19
CA ALA A 516 10.26 -16.98 -1.06
C ALA A 516 11.57 -16.56 -1.77
N CYS A 517 11.65 -15.28 -2.11
CA CYS A 517 12.87 -14.60 -2.53
C CYS A 517 12.73 -13.10 -2.27
N TYR A 518 13.80 -12.33 -2.41
CA TYR A 518 13.72 -10.88 -2.25
C TYR A 518 13.72 -10.13 -3.58
N GLY A 519 13.24 -8.89 -3.53
CA GLY A 519 13.27 -7.96 -4.65
C GLY A 519 12.36 -6.76 -4.40
N THR A 520 12.47 -5.77 -5.29
CA THR A 520 11.57 -4.62 -5.39
C THR A 520 10.78 -4.61 -6.71
N THR A 521 11.18 -5.44 -7.68
CA THR A 521 10.60 -5.52 -9.03
C THR A 521 10.35 -6.96 -9.47
N GLU A 522 9.80 -7.14 -10.68
CA GLU A 522 9.65 -8.44 -11.34
C GLU A 522 10.99 -9.07 -11.78
N TYR A 523 12.09 -8.31 -11.79
CA TYR A 523 13.41 -8.87 -12.10
C TYR A 523 14.00 -9.60 -10.89
N PRO A 524 14.61 -10.79 -11.10
CA PRO A 524 15.19 -11.58 -10.02
C PRO A 524 16.46 -10.93 -9.44
N GLU A 525 16.65 -11.10 -8.14
CA GLU A 525 17.84 -10.66 -7.41
C GLU A 525 18.85 -11.81 -7.23
N ASP A 526 20.11 -11.47 -6.94
CA ASP A 526 21.14 -12.45 -6.59
C ASP A 526 20.92 -12.99 -5.17
N MET A 527 20.65 -14.29 -5.08
CA MET A 527 20.36 -15.02 -3.85
C MET A 527 21.63 -15.61 -3.19
N THR A 528 22.82 -15.46 -3.79
CA THR A 528 24.07 -16.09 -3.32
C THR A 528 24.45 -15.72 -1.88
N SER A 529 23.99 -14.56 -1.39
CA SER A 529 24.22 -14.10 -0.01
C SER A 529 23.28 -14.75 1.02
N VAL A 530 22.23 -15.46 0.57
CA VAL A 530 21.23 -16.08 1.45
C VAL A 530 21.81 -17.32 2.13
N VAL A 531 21.45 -17.49 3.41
CA VAL A 531 21.81 -18.68 4.18
C VAL A 531 20.54 -19.32 4.73
N LEU A 532 20.32 -20.58 4.38
CA LEU A 532 19.21 -21.38 4.88
C LEU A 532 19.68 -22.24 6.06
N LYS A 533 18.82 -22.38 7.07
CA LYS A 533 19.09 -23.18 8.27
C LYS A 533 17.90 -24.04 8.67
N CYS A 534 18.18 -25.26 9.09
CA CYS A 534 17.24 -26.16 9.74
C CYS A 534 17.81 -26.50 11.11
N GLU A 535 17.16 -26.01 12.17
CA GLU A 535 17.67 -25.99 13.54
C GLU A 535 16.86 -26.99 14.40
N GLY A 536 17.53 -27.72 15.29
CA GLY A 536 16.93 -28.69 16.20
C GLY A 536 17.97 -29.26 17.16
N ALA A 537 17.96 -30.58 17.40
CA ALA A 537 19.05 -31.24 18.13
C ALA A 537 20.38 -31.18 17.38
N ASP A 538 20.31 -31.20 16.04
CA ASP A 538 21.39 -30.93 15.10
C ASP A 538 21.08 -29.63 14.32
N GLU A 539 22.08 -29.06 13.63
CA GLU A 539 21.89 -27.92 12.72
C GLU A 539 22.33 -28.33 11.30
N LYS A 540 21.48 -28.04 10.32
CA LYS A 540 21.79 -28.14 8.89
C LYS A 540 21.81 -26.74 8.28
N THR A 541 22.78 -26.48 7.41
CA THR A 541 22.95 -25.17 6.78
C THR A 541 23.22 -25.32 5.29
N ILE A 542 22.55 -24.49 4.48
CA ILE A 542 22.84 -24.33 3.05
C ILE A 542 23.22 -22.87 2.80
N HIS A 543 24.46 -22.64 2.37
CA HIS A 543 24.87 -21.38 1.75
C HIS A 543 24.43 -21.39 0.30
N TYR A 544 23.60 -20.43 -0.11
CA TYR A 544 22.96 -20.46 -1.44
C TYR A 544 23.97 -20.54 -2.58
N ALA A 545 23.74 -21.46 -3.52
CA ALA A 545 24.59 -21.61 -4.70
C ALA A 545 23.83 -22.04 -5.97
N TYR A 546 22.49 -21.97 -5.96
CA TYR A 546 21.64 -22.35 -7.08
C TYR A 546 21.79 -23.81 -7.53
N LYS A 547 22.08 -24.74 -6.61
CA LYS A 547 22.33 -26.17 -6.93
C LYS A 547 21.15 -27.08 -6.58
N CYS A 548 19.98 -26.54 -6.24
CA CYS A 548 18.79 -27.33 -5.90
C CYS A 548 19.06 -28.35 -4.77
N ARG A 549 19.82 -27.96 -3.75
CA ARG A 549 20.08 -28.78 -2.55
C ARG A 549 18.93 -28.66 -1.56
N SER A 550 18.69 -29.74 -0.81
CA SER A 550 17.74 -29.76 0.30
C SER A 550 18.36 -30.41 1.53
N GLU A 551 17.90 -30.00 2.70
CA GLU A 551 18.22 -30.62 3.98
C GLU A 551 16.92 -30.78 4.79
N VAL A 552 16.85 -31.88 5.54
CA VAL A 552 15.70 -32.20 6.39
C VAL A 552 16.18 -32.53 7.80
N LEU A 553 15.34 -32.25 8.79
CA LEU A 553 15.61 -32.58 10.19
C LEU A 553 14.31 -32.97 10.91
N ALA A 554 14.28 -34.20 11.41
CA ALA A 554 13.20 -34.66 12.27
C ALA A 554 13.21 -33.88 13.60
N GLY A 555 12.06 -33.35 13.99
CA GLY A 555 11.93 -32.55 15.21
C GLY A 555 12.66 -31.21 15.16
N ALA A 556 12.75 -30.59 13.98
CA ALA A 556 13.31 -29.26 13.82
C ALA A 556 12.53 -28.23 14.65
N THR A 557 13.23 -27.45 15.47
CA THR A 557 12.65 -26.36 16.26
C THR A 557 12.37 -25.12 15.40
N ALA A 558 13.16 -24.89 14.35
CA ALA A 558 12.94 -23.84 13.37
C ALA A 558 13.55 -24.18 12.00
N VAL A 559 12.96 -23.67 10.93
CA VAL A 559 13.58 -23.56 9.61
C VAL A 559 13.63 -22.09 9.21
N SER A 560 14.76 -21.61 8.69
CA SER A 560 14.94 -20.18 8.45
C SER A 560 15.79 -19.85 7.22
N ALA A 561 15.61 -18.63 6.74
CA ALA A 561 16.47 -17.99 5.75
C ALA A 561 16.92 -16.63 6.30
N VAL A 562 18.23 -16.40 6.32
CA VAL A 562 18.82 -15.07 6.53
C VAL A 562 19.05 -14.45 5.17
N VAL A 563 18.50 -13.25 4.96
CA VAL A 563 18.54 -12.51 3.69
C VAL A 563 19.24 -11.16 3.95
N PRO A 564 20.58 -11.12 3.92
CA PRO A 564 21.35 -9.91 4.22
C PRO A 564 21.02 -8.67 3.38
N PRO A 565 20.73 -8.77 2.06
CA PRO A 565 20.42 -7.59 1.25
C PRO A 565 19.23 -6.76 1.73
N ILE A 566 18.36 -7.34 2.56
CA ILE A 566 17.18 -6.68 3.12
C ILE A 566 17.14 -6.78 4.65
N ASP A 567 18.29 -7.00 5.30
CA ASP A 567 18.45 -7.08 6.76
C ASP A 567 17.35 -7.90 7.46
N THR A 568 16.95 -9.03 6.88
CA THR A 568 15.81 -9.82 7.37
C THR A 568 16.17 -11.28 7.56
N LYS A 569 15.75 -11.86 8.69
CA LYS A 569 15.62 -13.30 8.89
C LYS A 569 14.13 -13.66 8.88
N VAL A 570 13.76 -14.61 8.02
CA VAL A 570 12.43 -15.21 8.02
C VAL A 570 12.53 -16.65 8.49
N SER A 571 11.60 -17.10 9.31
CA SER A 571 11.57 -18.49 9.78
C SER A 571 10.16 -19.05 9.87
N LEU A 572 10.07 -20.39 9.81
CA LEU A 572 8.90 -21.15 10.20
C LEU A 572 9.21 -21.92 11.49
N THR A 573 8.20 -22.02 12.37
CA THR A 573 8.19 -22.93 13.51
C THR A 573 6.86 -23.69 13.54
N ALA A 574 6.84 -24.88 14.14
CA ALA A 574 5.65 -25.73 14.20
C ALA A 574 5.19 -25.98 15.64
N SER A 575 3.92 -26.34 15.82
CA SER A 575 3.32 -26.61 17.15
C SER A 575 3.74 -27.96 17.71
N SER A 576 4.34 -28.80 16.87
CA SER A 576 4.59 -30.20 17.12
C SER A 576 6.08 -30.49 17.01
N THR A 577 6.64 -31.14 18.03
CA THR A 577 8.07 -31.50 18.09
C THR A 577 8.42 -32.74 17.27
N ASP A 578 7.42 -33.44 16.74
CA ASP A 578 7.54 -34.59 15.84
C ASP A 578 7.43 -34.21 14.36
N ALA A 579 7.16 -32.94 14.04
CA ALA A 579 7.17 -32.46 12.66
C ALA A 579 8.60 -32.46 12.09
N GLU A 580 8.73 -32.85 10.83
CA GLU A 580 10.01 -32.82 10.09
C GLU A 580 10.15 -31.46 9.41
N GLY A 581 11.15 -30.68 9.81
CA GLY A 581 11.47 -29.41 9.16
C GLY A 581 12.37 -29.64 7.95
N TYR A 582 12.22 -28.80 6.93
CA TYR A 582 13.09 -28.84 5.76
C TYR A 582 13.41 -27.45 5.21
N ILE A 583 14.55 -27.38 4.52
CA ILE A 583 15.02 -26.23 3.76
C ILE A 583 15.45 -26.67 2.36
N GLU A 584 15.14 -25.86 1.35
CA GLU A 584 15.54 -26.12 -0.03
C GLU A 584 16.08 -24.83 -0.65
N GLU A 585 17.26 -24.90 -1.28
CA GLU A 585 17.70 -23.84 -2.18
C GLU A 585 17.13 -24.06 -3.58
N GLY A 586 16.86 -22.95 -4.27
CA GLY A 586 16.47 -22.95 -5.67
C GLY A 586 17.63 -23.20 -6.63
N TYR A 587 17.37 -22.89 -7.90
CA TYR A 587 18.27 -23.01 -9.04
C TYR A 587 17.99 -21.87 -10.04
N ALA A 588 18.78 -21.76 -11.10
CA ALA A 588 18.73 -20.57 -11.98
C ALA A 588 17.34 -20.27 -12.58
N PHE A 589 16.54 -21.30 -12.86
CA PHE A 589 15.19 -21.15 -13.41
C PHE A 589 14.15 -20.81 -12.35
N SER A 590 14.31 -21.34 -11.13
CA SER A 590 13.47 -21.07 -9.97
C SER A 590 14.36 -20.67 -8.79
N PRO A 591 14.72 -19.38 -8.69
CA PRO A 591 15.75 -18.93 -7.75
C PRO A 591 15.27 -18.93 -6.29
N MET A 592 13.99 -19.15 -6.04
CA MET A 592 13.36 -19.04 -4.72
C MET A 592 13.83 -20.15 -3.78
N PHE A 593 13.90 -19.82 -2.50
CA PHE A 593 14.15 -20.79 -1.44
C PHE A 593 12.85 -21.30 -0.86
N LYS A 594 12.87 -22.51 -0.30
CA LYS A 594 11.72 -23.12 0.38
C LYS A 594 12.05 -23.42 1.83
N LEU A 595 11.11 -23.09 2.70
CA LEU A 595 11.10 -23.46 4.12
C LEU A 595 9.81 -24.23 4.38
N GLY A 596 9.83 -25.31 5.15
CA GLY A 596 8.59 -26.01 5.47
C GLY A 596 8.67 -27.03 6.59
N TYR A 597 7.49 -27.57 6.91
CA TYR A 597 7.28 -28.62 7.90
C TYR A 597 6.31 -29.67 7.36
N LYS A 598 6.69 -30.94 7.52
CA LYS A 598 5.82 -32.09 7.25
C LYS A 598 5.39 -32.74 8.55
N LYS A 599 4.11 -33.07 8.65
CA LYS A 599 3.55 -33.81 9.79
C LYS A 599 2.47 -34.78 9.32
N THR A 600 2.45 -35.99 9.86
CA THR A 600 1.27 -36.86 9.77
C THR A 600 0.19 -36.35 10.72
N ILE A 601 -1.04 -36.24 10.22
CA ILE A 601 -2.19 -35.70 10.94
C ILE A 601 -3.40 -36.64 10.79
N THR A 602 -4.19 -36.74 11.85
CA THR A 602 -5.36 -37.61 11.98
C THR A 602 -6.68 -36.83 12.01
N ASP A 603 -7.82 -37.53 11.99
CA ASP A 603 -9.13 -36.88 12.08
C ASP A 603 -9.27 -36.03 13.36
N LYS A 604 -9.92 -34.87 13.24
CA LYS A 604 -10.09 -33.87 14.32
C LYS A 604 -8.81 -33.23 14.85
N GLU A 605 -7.64 -33.55 14.31
CA GLU A 605 -6.39 -32.97 14.75
C GLU A 605 -6.18 -31.56 14.19
N VAL A 606 -5.43 -30.74 14.94
CA VAL A 606 -5.04 -29.38 14.55
C VAL A 606 -3.52 -29.31 14.47
N PHE A 607 -3.01 -28.80 13.34
CA PHE A 607 -1.61 -28.47 13.18
C PHE A 607 -1.44 -26.97 13.02
N ALA A 608 -0.50 -26.38 13.77
CA ALA A 608 -0.23 -24.95 13.69
C ALA A 608 1.22 -24.68 13.32
N THR A 609 1.43 -23.67 12.48
CA THR A 609 2.75 -23.14 12.15
C THR A 609 2.78 -21.63 12.34
N TRP A 610 3.97 -21.08 12.56
CA TRP A 610 4.19 -19.64 12.68
C TRP A 610 5.15 -19.18 11.60
N LEU A 611 4.77 -18.16 10.83
CA LEU A 611 5.73 -17.27 10.17
C LEU A 611 6.37 -16.40 11.24
N ASN A 612 7.69 -16.24 11.24
CA ASN A 612 8.35 -15.26 12.09
C ASN A 612 9.25 -14.37 11.22
N LEU A 613 9.19 -13.07 11.46
CA LEU A 613 10.06 -12.08 10.86
C LEU A 613 10.94 -11.45 11.93
N GLU A 614 12.23 -11.36 11.66
CA GLU A 614 13.22 -10.77 12.54
C GLU A 614 14.16 -9.90 11.69
N LYS A 615 14.70 -8.83 12.29
CA LYS A 615 15.83 -8.12 11.68
C LYS A 615 17.05 -9.04 11.70
N ALA A 616 17.77 -9.15 10.59
CA ALA A 616 19.02 -9.88 10.52
C ALA A 616 20.11 -9.07 11.24
N ASN A 617 20.46 -9.51 12.47
CA ASN A 617 21.57 -9.07 13.31
C ASN A 617 21.81 -7.55 13.39
#